data_AF-A0A3A1Y037-F1
#
_entry.id   AF-A0A3A1Y037-F1
#
_cell.length_a   1.000
_cell.length_b   1.000
_cell.length_c   1.000
_cell.angle_alpha   90.00
_cell.angle_beta   90.00
_cell.angle_gamma   90.00
#
_symmetry.space_group_name_H-M   'P 1'
#
loop_
_entity.id
_entity.type
_entity.pdbx_description
1 polymer ?
#
loop_
_entity_poly.entity_id
_entity_poly.type
_entity_poly.pdbx_seq_one_letter_code
_entity_poly.pdbx_strand_id
1 'polypeptide(L)' 'MYCVNCGAILKDNTRFCTQCGAEITSSANNTQSQQAEQPHPEAQTQVFYTSNI' A
#
# COMPACT_ATOMS: atom_id res chain seq x y z
N MET A 1 -11.30 13.83 12.51
CA MET A 1 -10.07 13.48 13.28
C MET A 1 -8.82 13.79 12.45
N TYR A 2 -7.62 13.83 13.01
CA TYR A 2 -6.38 14.11 12.25
C TYR A 2 -5.48 12.87 12.15
N CYS A 3 -4.75 12.73 11.05
CA CYS A 3 -3.78 11.67 10.87
C CYS A 3 -2.57 11.91 11.79
N VAL A 4 -2.20 10.91 12.59
CA VAL A 4 -1.04 10.98 13.49
C VAL A 4 0.30 10.98 12.74
N ASN A 5 0.31 10.55 11.47
CA ASN A 5 1.53 10.47 10.68
C ASN A 5 1.83 11.76 9.91
N CYS A 6 0.81 12.43 9.34
CA CYS A 6 1.00 13.60 8.47
C CYS A 6 0.19 14.84 8.87
N GLY A 7 -0.70 14.76 9.87
CA GLY A 7 -1.54 15.87 10.31
C GLY A 7 -2.73 16.19 9.41
N ALA A 8 -2.97 15.41 8.35
CA ALA A 8 -4.12 15.62 7.46
C ALA A 8 -5.46 15.42 8.17
N ILE A 9 -6.47 16.18 7.75
CA ILE A 9 -7.86 15.99 8.20
C ILE A 9 -8.40 14.69 7.61
N LEU A 10 -8.84 13.79 8.48
CA LEU A 10 -9.44 12.51 8.13
C LEU A 10 -10.95 12.56 8.34
N LYS A 11 -11.66 11.91 7.41
CA LYS A 11 -13.10 11.68 7.51
C LYS A 11 -13.38 10.57 8.51
N ASP A 12 -14.54 10.63 9.16
CA ASP A 12 -14.95 9.59 10.10
C ASP A 12 -15.11 8.24 9.35
N ASN A 13 -14.71 7.15 10.00
CA ASN A 13 -14.66 5.78 9.46
C ASN A 13 -13.65 5.49 8.34
N THR A 14 -12.63 6.33 8.10
CA THR A 14 -11.55 5.98 7.17
C THR A 14 -10.55 5.02 7.81
N ARG A 15 -10.29 3.89 7.15
CA ARG A 15 -9.28 2.90 7.57
C ARG A 15 -7.85 3.32 7.25
N PHE A 16 -7.65 4.17 6.25
CA PHE A 16 -6.35 4.67 5.81
C PHE A 16 -6.42 6.16 5.51
N CYS A 17 -5.28 6.84 5.67
CA CYS A 17 -5.14 8.25 5.33
C CYS A 17 -5.11 8.39 3.80
N THR A 18 -6.03 9.17 3.25
CA THR A 18 -6.09 9.46 1.81
C THR A 18 -5.01 10.45 1.36
N GLN A 19 -4.20 10.99 2.28
CA GLN A 19 -3.11 11.92 1.96
C GLN A 19 -1.75 11.25 1.98
N CYS A 20 -1.48 10.38 2.96
CA CYS A 20 -0.17 9.71 3.08
C CYS A 20 -0.22 8.18 3.02
N GLY A 21 -1.40 7.58 2.94
CA GLY A 21 -1.58 6.12 2.90
C GLY A 21 -1.47 5.41 4.26
N ALA A 22 -1.15 6.12 5.35
CA ALA A 22 -1.00 5.51 6.68
C ALA A 22 -2.33 4.94 7.21
N GLU A 23 -2.29 3.73 7.77
CA GLU A 23 -3.46 3.09 8.38
C GLU A 23 -3.92 3.82 9.66
N ILE A 24 -5.23 3.97 9.81
CA ILE A 24 -5.91 4.66 10.91
C ILE A 24 -6.77 3.62 11.65
N THR A 25 -6.11 2.67 12.32
CA THR A 25 -6.77 1.61 13.09
C THR A 25 -6.96 2.03 14.54
N SER A 26 -8.21 2.00 15.00
CA SER A 26 -8.54 2.08 16.42
C SER A 26 -8.44 0.68 17.03
N SER A 27 -7.32 0.43 17.71
CA SER A 27 -7.02 -0.73 18.56
C SER A 27 -6.69 -2.08 17.88
N ALA A 28 -5.39 -2.39 17.94
CA ALA A 28 -4.77 -3.71 18.07
C ALA A 28 -5.02 -4.78 16.98
N ASN A 29 -4.10 -4.87 16.02
CA ASN A 29 -3.35 -6.12 15.85
C ASN A 29 -1.99 -5.87 15.18
N ASN A 30 -0.94 -6.28 15.90
CA ASN A 30 0.43 -6.34 15.42
C ASN A 30 0.55 -7.52 14.45
N THR A 31 1.12 -7.27 13.26
CA THR A 31 1.38 -8.21 12.14
C THR A 31 0.36 -8.13 11.01
N GLN A 32 0.58 -7.18 10.10
CA GLN A 32 0.34 -7.45 8.68
C GLN A 32 1.24 -6.57 7.81
N SER A 33 2.22 -7.22 7.19
CA SER A 33 2.89 -6.76 5.98
C SER A 33 1.84 -6.50 4.90
N GLN A 34 1.33 -5.28 4.79
CA GLN A 34 0.41 -4.88 3.72
C GLN A 34 0.80 -3.47 3.28
N GLN A 35 1.74 -3.39 2.34
CA GLN A 35 1.47 -3.25 0.90
C GLN A 35 1.46 -1.78 0.50
N ALA A 36 2.68 -1.25 0.38
CA ALA A 36 2.92 -0.23 -0.62
C ALA A 36 2.45 -0.77 -1.97
N GLU A 37 1.43 -0.11 -2.52
CA GLU A 37 1.22 0.13 -3.94
C GLU A 37 2.32 -0.48 -4.82
N GLN A 38 2.07 -1.66 -5.37
CA GLN A 38 2.59 -1.99 -6.68
C GLN A 38 1.34 -2.19 -7.55
N PRO A 39 0.98 -1.27 -8.46
CA PRO A 39 0.51 -1.73 -9.74
C PRO A 39 1.61 -2.66 -10.24
N HIS A 40 1.41 -3.98 -10.15
CA HIS A 40 2.19 -4.90 -10.94
C HIS A 40 1.50 -4.92 -12.30
N PRO A 41 1.96 -4.15 -13.32
CA PRO A 41 1.66 -4.55 -14.68
C PRO A 41 2.25 -5.95 -14.84
N GLU A 42 1.34 -6.89 -14.91
CA GLU A 42 1.45 -8.25 -15.42
C GLU A 42 2.15 -8.28 -16.79
N ALA A 43 3.45 -8.04 -16.83
CA ALA A 43 4.22 -8.14 -18.07
C ALA A 43 5.69 -8.47 -17.79
N GLN A 44 5.94 -9.43 -16.91
CA GLN A 44 7.16 -10.24 -17.03
C GLN A 44 6.92 -11.31 -18.10
N THR A 45 6.64 -10.87 -19.33
CA THR A 45 6.80 -11.72 -20.51
C THR A 45 8.28 -12.04 -20.60
N GLN A 46 8.67 -13.20 -20.07
CA GLN A 46 10.00 -13.75 -20.24
C GLN A 46 10.16 -14.17 -21.70
N VAL A 47 10.49 -13.22 -22.57
CA VAL A 47 11.08 -13.50 -23.88
C VAL A 47 12.59 -13.38 -23.77
N PHE A 48 13.18 -14.23 -22.92
CA PHE A 48 14.58 -14.62 -23.01
C PHE A 48 14.71 -15.96 -23.75
N TYR A 49 13.85 -16.22 -24.76
CA TYR A 49 14.16 -17.22 -25.79
C TYR A 49 15.02 -16.56 -26.88
N THR A 50 16.13 -15.97 -26.47
CA THR A 50 17.25 -15.76 -27.37
C THR A 50 18.46 -16.46 -26.77
N SER A 51 18.84 -17.53 -27.46
CA SER A 51 20.17 -18.13 -27.44
C SER A 51 20.46 -19.11 -26.30
N ASN A 52 20.19 -20.39 -26.55
CA ASN A 52 21.17 -21.44 -26.26
C ASN A 52 21.00 -22.64 -27.22
N ILE A 53 22.05 -22.78 -28.06
CA ILE A 53 22.43 -23.83 -29.03
C ILE A 53 21.79 -23.75 -30.41
#